data_AF-A0A1Q4YSH8-F1
#
_entry.id   AF-A0A1Q4YSH8-F1
#
_cell.length_a   1.000
_cell.length_b   1.000
_cell.length_c   1.000
_cell.angle_alpha   90.00
_cell.angle_beta   90.00
_cell.angle_gamma   90.00
#
_symmetry.space_group_name_H-M   'P 1'
#
loop_
_entity.id
_entity.type
_entity.pdbx_description
1 polymer ?
#
loop_
_entity_poly.entity_id
_entity_poly.type
_entity_poly.pdbx_seq_one_letter_code
_entity_poly.pdbx_strand_id
1 'polypeptide(L)'
;MAGPMIEVNLANPGFKALFGRSDMPEQLAAPTRAVHAAVFGRIDAVLAARRPDLPDADRARTAQVTMRLFGGLIPMIVSADEDERPALAAELKKVLLGYLGPIVG
;
A
#
# COMPACT_ATOMS: atom_id res chain seq x y z
N MET A 1 8.22 -9.50 -2.06
CA MET A 1 6.76 -9.32 -1.96
C MET A 1 6.26 -8.03 -2.62
N ALA A 2 7.04 -6.93 -2.73
CA ALA A 2 6.57 -5.71 -3.42
C ALA A 2 6.72 -5.70 -4.96
N GLY A 3 7.53 -6.62 -5.53
CA GLY A 3 7.87 -6.66 -6.96
C GLY A 3 6.66 -6.62 -7.92
N PRO A 4 5.66 -7.51 -7.76
CA PRO A 4 4.50 -7.51 -8.66
C PRO A 4 3.72 -6.20 -8.66
N MET A 5 3.65 -5.53 -7.49
CA MET A 5 2.96 -4.25 -7.36
C MET A 5 3.74 -3.11 -8.02
N ILE A 6 5.07 -3.15 -7.98
CA ILE A 6 5.93 -2.19 -8.67
C ILE A 6 5.81 -2.39 -10.19
N GLU A 7 5.85 -3.64 -10.67
CA GLU A 7 5.68 -3.99 -12.09
C GLU A 7 4.34 -3.48 -12.64
N VAL A 8 3.24 -3.71 -11.92
CA VAL A 8 1.91 -3.21 -12.33
C VAL A 8 1.90 -1.68 -12.42
N ASN A 9 2.52 -0.97 -11.48
CA ASN A 9 2.56 0.49 -11.52
C ASN A 9 3.47 1.05 -12.61
N LEU A 10 4.58 0.37 -12.93
CA LEU A 10 5.44 0.73 -14.06
C LEU A 10 4.73 0.53 -15.39
N ALA A 11 4.02 -0.59 -15.56
CA ALA A 11 3.23 -0.89 -16.75
C ALA A 11 1.99 0.01 -16.89
N ASN A 12 1.49 0.59 -15.79
CA ASN A 12 0.28 1.41 -15.76
C ASN A 12 0.55 2.75 -15.03
N PRO A 13 1.15 3.75 -15.69
CA PRO A 13 1.56 5.00 -15.04
C PRO A 13 0.41 5.76 -14.34
N GLY A 14 -0.81 5.65 -14.85
CA GLY A 14 -2.02 6.25 -14.26
C GLY A 14 -2.45 5.59 -12.94
N PHE A 15 -1.97 4.39 -12.63
CA PHE A 15 -2.31 3.65 -11.41
C PHE A 15 -1.79 4.35 -10.15
N LYS A 16 -0.68 5.12 -10.25
CA LYS A 16 -0.16 5.93 -9.14
C LYS A 16 -1.17 6.97 -8.65
N ALA A 17 -1.95 7.55 -9.57
CA ALA A 17 -2.94 8.57 -9.24
C ALA A 17 -4.06 8.02 -8.34
N LEU A 18 -4.25 6.70 -8.33
CA LEU A 18 -5.20 6.06 -7.43
C LEU A 18 -4.77 6.20 -5.97
N PHE A 19 -3.47 6.14 -5.65
CA PHE A 19 -2.99 6.10 -4.26
C PHE A 19 -2.36 7.41 -3.76
N GLY A 20 -2.06 8.35 -4.67
CA GLY A 20 -1.18 9.48 -4.40
C GLY A 20 -1.78 10.71 -3.72
N ARG A 21 -3.10 10.83 -3.52
CA ARG A 21 -3.71 12.12 -3.13
C ARG A 21 -4.84 11.96 -2.10
N SER A 22 -4.51 12.15 -0.82
CA SER A 22 -5.48 12.14 0.28
C SER A 22 -6.27 13.45 0.44
N ASP A 23 -5.92 14.47 -0.33
CA ASP A 23 -6.43 15.85 -0.28
C ASP A 23 -7.27 16.21 -1.52
N MET A 24 -7.59 15.22 -2.35
CA MET A 24 -8.32 15.45 -3.60
C MET A 24 -9.80 15.77 -3.31
N PRO A 25 -10.41 16.76 -4.00
CA PRO A 25 -11.84 17.02 -3.93
C PRO A 25 -12.66 15.73 -4.14
N GLU A 26 -13.77 15.57 -3.41
CA GLU A 26 -14.52 14.31 -3.38
C GLU A 26 -14.91 13.80 -4.78
N GLN A 27 -15.26 14.69 -5.70
CA GLN A 27 -15.63 14.32 -7.08
C GLN A 27 -14.51 13.61 -7.84
N LEU A 28 -13.26 13.89 -7.50
CA LEU A 28 -12.08 13.29 -8.12
C LEU A 28 -11.56 12.08 -7.32
N ALA A 29 -11.89 11.98 -6.03
CA ALA A 29 -11.61 10.81 -5.20
C ALA A 29 -12.64 9.68 -5.40
N ALA A 30 -13.87 10.00 -5.80
CA ALA A 30 -14.95 9.04 -5.96
C ALA A 30 -14.63 7.84 -6.86
N PRO A 31 -13.96 8.00 -8.03
CA PRO A 31 -13.63 6.88 -8.91
C PRO A 31 -12.64 5.89 -8.30
N THR A 32 -11.82 6.33 -7.34
CA THR A 32 -10.78 5.50 -6.74
C THR A 32 -11.29 4.76 -5.51
N ARG A 33 -12.38 5.22 -4.87
CA ARG A 33 -12.95 4.64 -3.63
C ARG A 33 -13.17 3.13 -3.71
N ALA A 34 -13.71 2.62 -4.82
CA ALA A 34 -13.97 1.19 -4.99
C ALA A 34 -12.68 0.37 -5.00
N VAL A 35 -11.65 0.87 -5.68
CA VAL A 35 -10.31 0.24 -5.71
C VAL A 35 -9.68 0.31 -4.33
N HIS A 36 -9.76 1.46 -3.64
CA HIS A 36 -9.24 1.60 -2.28
C HIS A 36 -9.90 0.62 -1.32
N ALA A 37 -11.23 0.49 -1.37
CA ALA A 37 -11.97 -0.44 -0.54
C ALA A 37 -11.60 -1.90 -0.84
N ALA A 38 -11.42 -2.26 -2.11
CA ALA A 38 -11.00 -3.61 -2.49
C ALA A 38 -9.59 -3.94 -1.97
N VAL A 39 -8.64 -3.01 -2.11
CA VAL A 39 -7.27 -3.17 -1.60
C VAL A 39 -7.28 -3.27 -0.07
N PHE A 40 -8.01 -2.38 0.60
CA PHE A 40 -8.17 -2.41 2.05
C PHE A 40 -8.74 -3.76 2.51
N GLY A 41 -9.85 -4.22 1.91
CA GLY A 41 -10.47 -5.50 2.25
C GLY A 41 -9.53 -6.68 2.04
N ARG A 42 -8.68 -6.64 1.01
CA ARG A 42 -7.68 -7.69 0.79
C ARG A 42 -6.60 -7.69 1.87
N ILE A 43 -6.11 -6.53 2.28
CA ILE A 43 -5.12 -6.40 3.36
C ILE A 43 -5.74 -6.87 4.67
N ASP A 44 -6.95 -6.42 5.01
CA ASP A 44 -7.67 -6.83 6.22
C ASP A 44 -7.84 -8.35 6.30
N ALA A 45 -8.26 -8.99 5.18
CA ALA A 45 -8.38 -10.44 5.11
C ALA A 45 -7.05 -11.19 5.32
N VAL A 46 -5.94 -10.64 4.81
CA VAL A 46 -4.60 -11.22 5.04
C VAL A 46 -4.20 -11.07 6.51
N LEU A 47 -4.46 -9.92 7.13
CA LEU A 47 -4.18 -9.69 8.54
C LEU A 47 -5.02 -10.60 9.43
N ALA A 48 -6.30 -10.78 9.14
CA ALA A 48 -7.19 -11.68 9.86
C ALA A 48 -6.71 -13.14 9.80
N ALA A 49 -6.23 -13.58 8.62
CA ALA A 49 -5.67 -14.92 8.47
C ALA A 49 -4.33 -15.12 9.20
N ARG A 50 -3.51 -14.06 9.30
CA ARG A 50 -2.19 -14.11 9.95
C ARG A 50 -2.26 -13.96 11.47
N ARG A 51 -3.17 -13.13 11.97
CA ARG A 51 -3.34 -12.80 13.39
C ARG A 51 -4.83 -12.81 13.76
N PRO A 52 -5.45 -13.99 13.90
CA PRO A 52 -6.90 -14.11 14.12
C PRO A 52 -7.39 -13.49 15.43
N ASP A 53 -6.49 -13.31 16.39
CA ASP A 53 -6.73 -12.72 17.71
C ASP A 53 -6.57 -11.19 17.73
N LEU A 54 -6.19 -10.56 16.63
CA LEU A 54 -6.08 -9.10 16.54
C LEU A 54 -7.48 -8.45 16.56
N PRO A 55 -7.78 -7.53 17.49
CA PRO A 55 -9.06 -6.84 17.53
C PRO A 55 -9.40 -6.15 16.21
N ASP A 56 -10.67 -6.17 15.80
CA ASP A 56 -11.11 -5.65 14.49
C ASP A 56 -10.70 -4.19 14.26
N ALA A 57 -10.81 -3.35 15.29
CA ALA A 57 -10.43 -1.95 15.22
C ALA A 57 -8.91 -1.76 14.98
N ASP A 58 -8.09 -2.61 15.59
CA ASP A 58 -6.64 -2.56 15.42
C ASP A 58 -6.25 -3.12 14.06
N ARG A 59 -6.90 -4.19 13.60
CA ARG A 59 -6.71 -4.75 12.26
C ARG A 59 -7.05 -3.74 11.15
N ALA A 60 -8.19 -3.08 11.28
CA ALA A 60 -8.62 -2.03 10.34
C ALA A 60 -7.62 -0.86 10.31
N ARG A 61 -7.13 -0.43 11.49
CA ARG A 61 -6.09 0.60 11.59
C ARG A 61 -4.79 0.15 10.92
N THR A 62 -4.36 -1.09 11.17
CA THR A 62 -3.17 -1.66 10.54
C THR A 62 -3.31 -1.69 9.02
N ALA A 63 -4.44 -2.16 8.49
CA ALA A 63 -4.70 -2.17 7.06
C ALA A 63 -4.64 -0.76 6.44
N GLN A 64 -5.23 0.23 7.10
CA GLN A 64 -5.21 1.62 6.66
C GLN A 64 -3.79 2.21 6.64
N VAL A 65 -3.00 1.99 7.69
CA VAL A 65 -1.61 2.49 7.77
C VAL A 65 -0.72 1.80 6.75
N THR A 66 -0.83 0.47 6.61
CA THR A 66 -0.11 -0.30 5.58
C THR A 66 -0.39 0.24 4.18
N MET A 67 -1.65 0.52 3.88
CA MET A 67 -2.05 1.09 2.61
C MET A 67 -1.45 2.49 2.39
N ARG A 68 -1.36 3.32 3.44
CA ARG A 68 -0.78 4.67 3.36
C ARG A 68 0.73 4.63 3.16
N LEU A 69 1.44 3.73 3.84
CA LEU A 69 2.88 3.51 3.65
C LEU A 69 3.18 3.07 2.21
N PHE A 70 2.40 2.12 1.69
CA PHE A 70 2.52 1.68 0.31
C PHE A 70 2.21 2.82 -0.68
N GLY A 71 1.09 3.53 -0.48
CA GLY A 71 0.68 4.63 -1.34
C GLY A 71 1.62 5.84 -1.32
N GLY A 72 2.41 6.02 -0.25
CA GLY A 72 3.43 7.06 -0.15
C GLY A 72 4.72 6.74 -0.91
N LEU A 73 5.23 5.49 -0.79
CA LEU A 73 6.52 5.12 -1.39
C LEU A 73 6.42 4.68 -2.86
N ILE A 74 5.28 4.14 -3.30
CA ILE A 74 5.13 3.69 -4.70
C ILE A 74 5.32 4.81 -5.72
N PRO A 75 4.73 6.01 -5.55
CA PRO A 75 4.98 7.11 -6.47
C PRO A 75 6.47 7.47 -6.57
N MET A 76 7.23 7.38 -5.47
CA MET A 76 8.68 7.60 -5.47
C MET A 76 9.40 6.53 -6.28
N ILE A 77 9.14 5.24 -6.01
CA ILE A 77 9.77 4.11 -6.71
C ILE A 77 9.54 4.23 -8.21
N VAL A 78 8.31 4.46 -8.63
CA VAL A 78 7.96 4.41 -10.05
C VAL A 78 8.38 5.69 -10.77
N SER A 79 8.77 6.75 -10.06
CA SER A 79 9.30 7.99 -10.65
C SER A 79 10.83 8.06 -10.59
N ALA A 80 11.49 7.10 -9.93
CA ALA A 80 12.93 7.04 -9.82
C ALA A 80 13.59 6.47 -11.09
N ASP A 81 14.86 6.79 -11.26
CA ASP A 81 15.72 6.22 -12.29
C ASP A 81 15.91 4.70 -12.06
N GLU A 82 16.25 3.97 -13.13
CA GLU A 82 16.27 2.50 -13.10
C GLU A 82 17.26 1.93 -12.08
N ASP A 83 18.35 2.64 -11.83
CA ASP A 83 19.40 2.30 -10.87
C ASP A 83 18.99 2.57 -9.40
N GLU A 84 18.14 3.57 -9.15
CA GLU A 84 17.64 3.89 -7.81
C GLU A 84 16.40 3.07 -7.39
N ARG A 85 15.60 2.59 -8.37
CA ARG A 85 14.39 1.79 -8.14
C ARG A 85 14.59 0.61 -7.17
N PRO A 86 15.64 -0.23 -7.29
CA PRO A 86 15.85 -1.36 -6.40
C PRO A 86 16.06 -0.94 -4.93
N ALA A 87 16.76 0.18 -4.71
CA ALA A 87 17.00 0.70 -3.36
C ALA A 87 15.69 1.18 -2.71
N LEU A 88 14.87 1.93 -3.44
CA LEU A 88 13.56 2.38 -2.94
C LEU A 88 12.59 1.21 -2.72
N ALA A 89 12.64 0.19 -3.58
CA ALA A 89 11.87 -1.04 -3.38
C ALA A 89 12.30 -1.80 -2.11
N ALA A 90 13.59 -1.80 -1.79
CA ALA A 90 14.12 -2.38 -0.56
C ALA A 90 13.66 -1.59 0.68
N GLU A 91 13.64 -0.26 0.62
CA GLU A 91 13.12 0.58 1.70
C GLU A 91 11.61 0.37 1.92
N LEU A 92 10.80 0.24 0.86
CA LEU A 92 9.40 -0.14 0.99
C LEU A 92 9.24 -1.49 1.71
N LYS A 93 10.05 -2.48 1.35
CA LYS A 93 10.03 -3.78 2.03
C LYS A 93 10.42 -3.64 3.50
N LYS A 94 11.47 -2.87 3.81
CA LYS A 94 11.94 -2.64 5.18
C LYS A 94 10.89 -1.96 6.04
N VAL A 95 10.24 -0.93 5.53
CA VAL A 95 9.15 -0.21 6.21
C VAL A 95 7.97 -1.15 6.48
N LEU A 96 7.53 -1.92 5.49
CA LEU A 96 6.42 -2.86 5.66
C LEU A 96 6.74 -3.98 6.66
N LEU A 97 7.95 -4.54 6.60
CA LEU A 97 8.39 -5.57 7.55
C LEU A 97 8.53 -5.00 8.96
N GLY A 98 9.09 -3.81 9.11
CA GLY A 98 9.25 -3.15 10.41
C GLY A 98 7.91 -2.78 11.05
N TYR A 99 6.94 -2.34 10.25
CA TYR A 99 5.61 -2.01 10.75
C TYR A 99 4.78 -3.26 11.06
N LEU A 100 4.73 -4.23 10.14
CA LEU A 100 3.87 -5.40 10.28
C LEU A 100 4.46 -6.48 11.19
N GLY A 101 5.78 -6.66 11.21
CA GLY A 101 6.46 -7.70 12.01
C GLY A 101 5.97 -7.77 13.47
N PRO A 102 6.01 -6.69 14.26
CA PRO A 102 5.52 -6.73 15.64
C PRO A 102 4.01 -6.97 15.79
N ILE A 103 3.22 -6.81 14.72
CA ILE A 103 1.76 -6.96 14.73
C ILE A 103 1.36 -8.39 14.36
N VAL A 104 2.02 -8.99 13.36
CA VAL A 104 1.62 -10.27 12.77
C VAL A 104 2.56 -11.44 13.06
N GLY A 105 3.76 -11.19 13.62
CA GLY A 105 4.79 -12.19 13.87
C GLY A 105 5.77 -12.35 12.70
#